data_AF-A0AA51IRG7-F1
#
_entry.id   AF-A0AA51IRG7-F1
#
_cell.length_a   1.000
_cell.length_b   1.000
_cell.length_c   1.000
_cell.angle_alpha   90.00
_cell.angle_beta   90.00
_cell.angle_gamma   90.00
#
_symmetry.space_group_name_H-M   'P 1'
#
loop_
_entity.id
_entity.type
_entity.pdbx_description
1 polymer ?
#
loop_
_entity_poly.entity_id
_entity_poly.type
_entity_poly.pdbx_seq_one_letter_code
_entity_poly.pdbx_strand_id
1 'polypeptide(L)'
;HESHDMTVGLGVLGGIITFLVVEKTVRLFSGEHGHSHSSDKKKDDKTKKLNKKKKEEIKIAGYLNLAADFTHNFTDGLAIGASFIAGQNIGIITTATILLHEIPHEIGDFAILVQSGCSRGKAMMLQLLTAFGAVSGTVLSIYLRGSGEGLVSSLILPFTAGGFIYIATVSVIPE
;
A
#
# COMPACT_ATOMS: atom_id res chain seq x y z
N HIS A 1 -21.79 -16.47 -20.01
CA HIS A 1 -21.34 -15.07 -20.14
C HIS A 1 -21.66 -14.28 -18.87
N GLU A 2 -22.92 -14.17 -18.43
CA GLU A 2 -23.28 -13.41 -17.21
C GLU A 2 -22.53 -13.78 -15.91
N SER A 3 -22.27 -15.08 -15.66
CA SER A 3 -21.57 -15.51 -14.44
C SER A 3 -20.10 -15.08 -14.41
N HIS A 4 -19.45 -14.99 -15.57
CA HIS A 4 -18.06 -14.55 -15.67
C HIS A 4 -17.96 -13.03 -15.44
N ASP A 5 -18.87 -12.26 -16.04
CA ASP A 5 -18.91 -10.80 -15.90
C ASP A 5 -19.23 -10.38 -14.46
N MET A 6 -20.14 -11.10 -13.79
CA MET A 6 -20.44 -10.88 -12.37
C MET A 6 -19.26 -11.24 -11.46
N THR A 7 -18.50 -12.29 -11.79
CA THR A 7 -17.30 -12.68 -11.02
C THR A 7 -16.19 -11.63 -11.16
N VAL A 8 -15.99 -11.09 -12.36
CA VAL A 8 -15.07 -9.97 -12.61
C VAL A 8 -15.47 -8.75 -11.81
N GLY A 9 -16.76 -8.36 -11.83
CA GLY A 9 -17.27 -7.23 -11.04
C GLY A 9 -17.06 -7.40 -9.54
N LEU A 10 -17.28 -8.61 -9.01
CA LEU A 10 -17.01 -8.95 -7.61
C LEU A 10 -15.53 -8.86 -7.26
N GLY A 11 -14.64 -9.28 -8.17
CA GLY A 11 -13.20 -9.11 -8.00
C GLY A 11 -12.82 -7.64 -7.85
N VAL A 12 -13.26 -6.77 -8.78
CA VAL A 12 -13.02 -5.31 -8.70
C VAL A 12 -13.50 -4.71 -7.38
N LEU A 13 -14.74 -5.01 -6.99
CA LEU A 13 -15.30 -4.54 -5.71
C LEU A 13 -14.48 -5.05 -4.51
N GLY A 14 -14.07 -6.32 -4.54
CA GLY A 14 -13.22 -6.90 -3.51
C GLY A 14 -11.88 -6.18 -3.37
N GLY A 15 -11.27 -5.78 -4.49
CA GLY A 15 -10.05 -4.98 -4.52
C GLY A 15 -10.23 -3.62 -3.86
N ILE A 16 -11.28 -2.88 -4.26
CA ILE A 16 -11.61 -1.57 -3.69
C ILE A 16 -11.85 -1.67 -2.17
N ILE A 17 -12.67 -2.62 -1.74
CA ILE A 17 -13.02 -2.79 -0.32
C ILE A 17 -11.78 -3.18 0.49
N THR A 18 -10.94 -4.08 -0.01
CA THR A 18 -9.74 -4.51 0.70
C THR A 18 -8.78 -3.34 0.93
N PHE A 19 -8.50 -2.54 -0.10
CA PHE A 19 -7.63 -1.37 0.03
C PHE A 19 -8.22 -0.32 0.97
N LEU A 20 -9.53 -0.08 0.89
CA LEU A 20 -10.23 0.80 1.83
C LEU A 20 -10.11 0.31 3.27
N VAL A 21 -10.32 -0.98 3.52
CA VAL A 21 -10.22 -1.57 4.87
C VAL A 21 -8.80 -1.49 5.39
N VAL A 22 -7.79 -1.81 4.57
CA VAL A 22 -6.38 -1.67 4.97
C VAL A 22 -6.11 -0.22 5.35
N GLU A 23 -6.42 0.74 4.49
CA GLU A 23 -6.19 2.15 4.77
C GLU A 23 -6.92 2.61 6.04
N LYS A 24 -8.21 2.30 6.18
CA LYS A 24 -9.01 2.61 7.39
C LYS A 24 -8.41 2.00 8.64
N THR A 25 -7.97 0.75 8.56
CA THR A 25 -7.38 0.02 9.68
C THR A 25 -6.08 0.68 10.11
N VAL A 26 -5.19 1.01 9.17
CA VAL A 26 -3.93 1.69 9.53
C VAL A 26 -4.17 3.12 10.04
N ARG A 27 -5.15 3.86 9.49
CA ARG A 27 -5.58 5.17 10.02
C ARG A 27 -6.17 5.06 11.44
N LEU A 28 -6.95 4.02 11.72
CA LEU A 28 -7.52 3.73 13.05
C LEU A 28 -6.42 3.41 14.06
N PHE A 29 -5.46 2.55 13.71
CA PHE A 29 -4.31 2.25 14.58
C PHE A 29 -3.40 3.46 14.78
N SER A 30 -3.38 4.40 13.84
CA SER A 30 -2.67 5.67 13.93
C SER A 30 -3.43 6.76 14.71
N GLY A 31 -4.71 6.53 15.01
CA GLY A 31 -5.70 7.57 15.34
C GLY A 31 -6.19 7.66 16.79
N GLU A 32 -5.66 6.89 17.75
CA GLU A 32 -6.04 7.02 19.16
C GLU A 32 -4.95 7.73 19.98
N HIS A 33 -4.85 9.06 19.89
CA HIS A 33 -4.37 9.88 21.00
C HIS A 33 -5.29 11.10 21.16
N GLY A 34 -6.33 10.87 21.97
CA GLY A 34 -7.41 11.79 22.27
C GLY A 34 -6.97 13.14 22.82
N HIS A 35 -7.75 14.15 22.46
CA HIS A 35 -7.69 15.49 23.02
C HIS A 35 -8.07 15.47 24.51
N SER A 36 -7.11 15.74 25.40
CA SER A 36 -7.42 16.13 26.78
C SER A 36 -7.27 17.65 26.93
N HIS A 37 -8.39 18.34 27.14
CA HIS A 37 -8.41 19.70 27.65
C HIS A 37 -7.90 19.73 29.09
N SER A 38 -6.87 20.53 29.40
CA SER A 38 -6.71 21.11 30.74
C SER A 38 -5.80 22.35 30.74
N SER A 39 -6.46 23.45 31.05
CA SER A 39 -6.10 24.65 31.82
C SER A 39 -4.63 25.04 32.05
N ASP A 40 -4.35 26.32 31.73
CA ASP A 40 -3.37 27.25 32.30
C ASP A 40 -2.20 26.73 33.14
N LYS A 41 -0.99 26.74 32.54
CA LYS A 41 0.25 27.43 32.98
C LYS A 41 1.46 26.95 32.14
N LYS A 42 2.45 27.83 31.93
CA LYS A 42 3.78 27.65 31.27
C LYS A 42 3.84 27.73 29.72
N LYS A 43 4.28 28.89 29.22
CA LYS A 43 4.60 29.12 27.78
C LYS A 43 5.81 28.32 27.28
N ASP A 44 6.74 27.89 28.14
CA ASP A 44 7.90 27.05 27.73
C ASP A 44 7.59 25.55 27.62
N ASP A 45 6.56 25.07 28.32
CA ASP A 45 6.16 23.66 28.30
C ASP A 45 5.22 23.35 27.12
N LYS A 46 4.46 24.36 26.66
CA LYS A 46 3.61 24.27 25.46
C LYS A 46 4.43 24.05 24.18
N THR A 47 5.56 24.76 23.99
CA THR A 47 6.42 24.58 22.81
C THR A 47 7.10 23.21 22.78
N LYS A 48 7.52 22.69 23.95
CA LYS A 48 8.07 21.32 24.07
C LYS A 48 7.01 20.24 23.82
N LYS A 49 5.78 20.41 24.35
CA LYS A 49 4.65 19.50 24.07
C LYS A 49 4.23 19.53 22.60
N LEU A 50 4.18 20.70 21.97
CA LEU A 50 3.83 20.84 20.55
C LEU A 50 4.88 20.17 19.65
N ASN A 51 6.17 20.39 19.94
CA ASN A 51 7.27 19.74 19.21
C ASN A 51 7.32 18.22 19.44
N LYS A 52 6.96 17.74 20.63
CA LYS A 52 6.86 16.30 20.91
C LYS A 52 5.69 15.68 20.13
N LYS A 53 4.51 16.32 20.14
CA LYS A 53 3.33 15.87 19.40
C LYS A 53 3.58 15.84 17.89
N LYS A 54 4.21 16.88 17.34
CA LYS A 54 4.63 16.94 15.93
C LYS A 54 5.63 15.83 15.57
N LYS A 55 6.57 15.50 16.46
CA LYS A 55 7.51 14.37 16.28
C LYS A 55 6.81 13.01 16.32
N GLU A 56 5.77 12.84 17.14
CA GLU A 56 4.95 11.63 17.19
C GLU A 56 4.10 11.49 15.93
N GLU A 57 3.41 12.53 15.49
CA GLU A 57 2.63 12.57 14.24
C GLU A 57 3.51 12.23 13.02
N ILE A 58 4.71 12.82 12.94
CA ILE A 58 5.69 12.56 11.88
C ILE A 58 6.19 11.11 11.89
N LYS A 59 6.35 10.49 13.06
CA LYS A 59 6.71 9.07 13.17
C LYS A 59 5.57 8.13 12.78
N ILE A 60 4.34 8.47 13.17
CA ILE A 60 3.14 7.73 12.81
C ILE A 60 2.97 7.74 11.29
N ALA A 61 3.14 8.89 10.65
CA ALA A 61 3.12 9.02 9.20
C ALA A 61 4.16 8.10 8.52
N GLY A 62 5.37 7.98 9.06
CA GLY A 62 6.39 7.06 8.53
C GLY A 62 6.01 5.57 8.63
N TYR A 63 5.37 5.13 9.71
CA TYR A 63 4.90 3.74 9.82
C TYR A 63 3.67 3.46 8.95
N LEU A 64 2.76 4.42 8.84
CA LEU A 64 1.62 4.34 7.93
C LEU A 64 2.09 4.22 6.48
N ASN A 65 3.10 5.02 6.10
CA ASN A 65 3.73 4.96 4.79
C ASN A 65 4.26 3.55 4.50
N LEU A 66 4.99 2.96 5.44
CA LEU A 66 5.56 1.62 5.29
C LEU A 66 4.49 0.52 5.12
N ALA A 67 3.36 0.63 5.82
CA ALA A 67 2.27 -0.31 5.70
C ALA A 67 1.52 -0.17 4.36
N ALA A 68 1.32 1.06 3.90
CA ALA A 68 0.75 1.35 2.59
C ALA A 68 1.65 0.81 1.48
N ASP A 69 2.95 1.09 1.57
CA ASP A 69 3.97 0.63 0.63
C ASP A 69 4.06 -0.91 0.57
N PHE A 70 4.08 -1.61 1.71
CA PHE A 70 4.02 -3.09 1.71
C PHE A 70 2.79 -3.62 0.97
N THR A 71 1.63 -2.99 1.15
CA THR A 71 0.38 -3.40 0.51
C THR A 71 0.40 -3.12 -1.00
N HIS A 72 0.98 -2.00 -1.40
CA HIS A 72 1.19 -1.63 -2.81
C HIS A 72 2.11 -2.65 -3.50
N ASN A 73 3.28 -2.87 -2.91
CA ASN A 73 4.25 -3.87 -3.34
C ASN A 73 3.60 -5.25 -3.46
N PHE A 74 2.77 -5.66 -2.50
CA PHE A 74 2.01 -6.92 -2.59
C PHE A 74 1.09 -7.00 -3.81
N THR A 75 0.35 -5.95 -4.13
CA THR A 75 -0.50 -5.94 -5.32
C THR A 75 0.27 -5.93 -6.63
N ASP A 76 1.42 -5.26 -6.66
CA ASP A 76 2.32 -5.29 -7.81
C ASP A 76 2.85 -6.70 -8.03
N GLY A 77 3.23 -7.38 -6.95
CA GLY A 77 3.57 -8.80 -6.97
C GLY A 77 2.45 -9.67 -7.54
N LEU A 78 1.21 -9.46 -7.09
CA LEU A 78 0.06 -10.18 -7.63
C LEU A 78 -0.11 -9.96 -9.14
N ALA A 79 0.05 -8.72 -9.60
CA ALA A 79 -0.04 -8.35 -11.01
C ALA A 79 1.08 -8.98 -11.85
N ILE A 80 2.33 -8.96 -11.37
CA ILE A 80 3.47 -9.62 -12.01
C ILE A 80 3.21 -11.13 -12.12
N GLY A 81 2.82 -11.78 -11.04
CA GLY A 81 2.49 -13.21 -11.08
C GLY A 81 1.35 -13.50 -12.07
N ALA A 82 0.28 -12.71 -12.04
CA ALA A 82 -0.91 -12.93 -12.87
C ALA A 82 -0.62 -12.72 -14.37
N SER A 83 0.20 -11.71 -14.69
CA SER A 83 0.61 -11.43 -16.07
C SER A 83 1.50 -12.52 -16.66
N PHE A 84 2.44 -13.08 -15.89
CA PHE A 84 3.24 -14.23 -16.36
C PHE A 84 2.42 -15.50 -16.54
N ILE A 85 1.34 -15.66 -15.77
CA ILE A 85 0.37 -16.74 -15.97
C ILE A 85 -0.41 -16.53 -17.26
N ALA A 86 -0.81 -15.29 -17.56
CA ALA A 86 -1.52 -14.93 -18.79
C ALA A 86 -0.64 -15.05 -20.04
N GLY A 87 0.67 -14.79 -19.93
CA GLY A 87 1.63 -15.06 -20.98
C GLY A 87 2.95 -14.32 -20.79
N GLN A 88 4.04 -14.89 -21.32
CA GLN A 88 5.40 -14.37 -21.10
C GLN A 88 5.59 -12.93 -21.60
N ASN A 89 5.02 -12.58 -22.75
CA ASN A 89 5.11 -11.21 -23.28
C ASN A 89 4.37 -10.20 -22.38
N ILE A 90 3.21 -10.58 -21.85
CA ILE A 90 2.42 -9.74 -20.94
C ILE A 90 3.20 -9.56 -19.63
N GLY A 91 3.72 -10.66 -19.07
CA GLY A 91 4.56 -10.64 -17.86
C GLY A 91 5.75 -9.68 -17.96
N ILE A 92 6.53 -9.77 -19.04
CA ILE A 92 7.69 -8.88 -19.25
C ILE A 92 7.27 -7.42 -19.31
N ILE A 93 6.20 -7.10 -20.06
CA ILE A 93 5.70 -5.72 -20.17
C ILE A 93 5.20 -5.23 -18.81
N THR A 94 4.38 -6.00 -18.11
CA THR A 94 3.84 -5.66 -16.79
C THR A 94 4.94 -5.43 -15.76
N THR A 95 5.94 -6.32 -15.68
CA THR A 95 7.10 -6.13 -14.79
C THR A 95 7.87 -4.86 -15.14
N ALA A 96 8.12 -4.58 -16.42
CA ALA A 96 8.80 -3.36 -16.83
C ALA A 96 7.99 -2.10 -16.45
N THR A 97 6.67 -2.11 -16.67
CA THR A 97 5.77 -1.02 -16.29
C THR A 97 5.76 -0.77 -14.79
N ILE A 98 5.73 -1.83 -13.98
CA ILE A 98 5.77 -1.74 -12.52
C ILE A 98 7.11 -1.18 -12.04
N LEU A 99 8.22 -1.74 -12.51
CA LEU A 99 9.55 -1.23 -12.18
C LEU A 99 9.70 0.26 -12.49
N LEU A 100 9.10 0.75 -13.57
CA LEU A 100 9.18 2.16 -13.94
C LEU A 100 8.41 3.08 -13.00
N HIS A 101 7.26 2.66 -12.43
CA HIS A 101 6.53 3.49 -11.48
C HIS A 101 6.95 3.29 -10.03
N GLU A 102 7.62 2.19 -9.72
CA GLU A 102 8.17 1.95 -8.39
C GLU A 102 9.41 2.78 -8.07
N ILE A 103 10.29 3.04 -9.06
CA ILE A 103 11.49 3.87 -8.81
C ILE A 103 11.11 5.25 -8.25
N PRO A 104 10.16 6.01 -8.85
CA PRO A 104 9.68 7.26 -8.26
C PRO A 104 8.98 7.09 -6.91
N HIS A 105 8.17 6.03 -6.75
CA HIS A 105 7.38 5.78 -5.56
C HIS A 105 8.28 5.55 -4.33
N GLU A 106 9.23 4.62 -4.45
CA GLU A 106 10.22 4.26 -3.43
C GLU A 106 11.13 5.44 -3.02
N ILE A 107 11.46 6.34 -3.97
CA ILE A 107 12.21 7.56 -3.66
C ILE A 107 11.38 8.50 -2.78
N GLY A 108 10.08 8.62 -3.03
CA GLY A 108 9.15 9.40 -2.21
C GLY A 108 9.01 8.84 -0.80
N ASP A 109 8.82 7.52 -0.70
CA ASP A 109 8.67 6.82 0.57
C ASP A 109 9.94 6.88 1.43
N PHE A 110 11.09 6.73 0.80
CA PHE A 110 12.38 6.95 1.45
C PHE A 110 12.50 8.37 2.01
N ALA A 111 12.05 9.39 1.27
CA ALA A 111 12.07 10.78 1.74
C ALA A 111 11.15 10.98 2.96
N ILE A 112 9.95 10.39 2.94
CA ILE A 112 9.01 10.42 4.07
C ILE A 112 9.62 9.74 5.31
N LEU A 113 10.26 8.58 5.15
CA LEU A 113 10.93 7.89 6.27
C LEU A 113 12.10 8.69 6.84
N VAL A 114 12.93 9.31 6.00
CA VAL A 114 14.02 10.18 6.48
C VAL A 114 13.45 11.41 7.21
N GLN A 115 12.39 12.01 6.68
CA GLN A 115 11.69 13.13 7.34
C GLN A 115 11.01 12.70 8.64
N SER A 116 10.61 11.42 8.75
CA SER A 116 10.06 10.80 9.96
C SER A 116 11.07 10.67 11.12
N GLY A 117 12.35 10.93 10.82
CA GLY A 117 13.47 10.81 11.76
C GLY A 117 14.21 9.47 11.69
N CYS A 118 13.95 8.64 10.68
CA CYS A 118 14.81 7.47 10.42
C CYS A 118 16.16 7.90 9.84
N SER A 119 17.23 7.19 10.23
CA SER A 119 18.51 7.32 9.54
C SER A 119 18.39 6.76 8.12
N ARG A 120 19.19 7.27 7.18
CA ARG A 120 19.18 6.83 5.76
C ARG A 120 19.30 5.31 5.63
N GLY A 121 20.23 4.69 6.36
CA GLY A 121 20.39 3.23 6.33
C GLY A 121 19.18 2.47 6.88
N LYS A 122 18.53 2.98 7.92
CA LYS A 122 17.30 2.37 8.45
C LYS A 122 16.13 2.52 7.48
N ALA A 123 15.96 3.70 6.86
CA ALA A 123 14.93 3.93 5.87
C ALA A 123 15.07 2.98 4.67
N MET A 124 16.29 2.81 4.14
CA MET A 124 16.56 1.82 3.08
C MET A 124 16.22 0.39 3.49
N MET A 125 16.56 -0.03 4.72
CA MET A 125 16.26 -1.38 5.19
C MET A 125 14.75 -1.62 5.37
N LEU A 126 14.01 -0.59 5.80
CA LEU A 126 12.55 -0.66 5.93
C LEU A 126 11.88 -0.77 4.55
N GLN A 127 12.30 0.01 3.55
CA GLN A 127 11.82 -0.15 2.17
C GLN A 127 12.20 -1.52 1.58
N LEU A 128 13.40 -2.04 1.87
CA LEU A 128 13.73 -3.40 1.44
C LEU A 128 12.80 -4.45 2.07
N LEU A 129 12.25 -4.17 3.25
CA LEU A 129 11.29 -5.05 3.92
C LEU A 129 9.91 -5.01 3.24
N THR A 130 9.51 -3.89 2.65
CA THR A 130 8.23 -3.78 1.93
C THR A 130 8.25 -4.55 0.61
N ALA A 131 9.42 -4.69 -0.02
CA ALA A 131 9.62 -5.56 -1.20
C ALA A 131 9.28 -7.05 -0.97
N PHE A 132 9.27 -7.55 0.28
CA PHE A 132 8.73 -8.88 0.58
C PHE A 132 7.23 -9.00 0.28
N GLY A 133 6.49 -7.88 0.32
CA GLY A 133 5.13 -7.77 -0.16
C GLY A 133 5.04 -8.25 -1.61
N ALA A 134 5.83 -7.68 -2.52
CA ALA A 134 5.85 -8.05 -3.93
C ALA A 134 6.21 -9.52 -4.18
N VAL A 135 7.19 -10.05 -3.45
CA VAL A 135 7.53 -11.48 -3.54
C VAL A 135 6.35 -12.34 -3.10
N SER A 136 5.75 -12.03 -1.96
CA SER A 136 4.61 -12.80 -1.43
C SER A 136 3.37 -12.73 -2.32
N GLY A 137 3.07 -11.57 -2.91
CA GLY A 137 2.00 -11.41 -3.89
C GLY A 137 2.24 -12.23 -5.16
N THR A 138 3.48 -12.23 -5.67
CA THR A 138 3.85 -13.04 -6.84
C THR A 138 3.68 -14.53 -6.55
N VAL A 139 4.18 -15.01 -5.41
CA VAL A 139 4.05 -16.40 -4.98
C VAL A 139 2.58 -16.78 -4.83
N LEU A 140 1.77 -15.93 -4.19
CA LEU A 140 0.34 -16.17 -4.03
C LEU A 140 -0.37 -16.28 -5.38
N SER A 141 -0.07 -15.39 -6.32
CA SER A 141 -0.64 -15.42 -7.68
C SER A 141 -0.32 -16.72 -8.40
N ILE A 142 0.95 -17.16 -8.34
CA ILE A 142 1.40 -18.43 -8.93
C ILE A 142 0.77 -19.63 -8.22
N TYR A 143 0.68 -19.61 -6.90
CA TYR A 143 0.05 -20.67 -6.12
C TYR A 143 -1.44 -20.83 -6.49
N LEU A 144 -2.15 -19.72 -6.66
CA LEU A 144 -3.57 -19.72 -7.03
C LEU A 144 -3.82 -20.25 -8.45
N ARG A 145 -2.85 -20.19 -9.37
CA ARG A 145 -2.93 -20.90 -10.66
C ARG A 145 -3.16 -22.39 -10.48
N GLY A 146 -2.46 -23.00 -9.52
CA GLY A 146 -2.56 -24.44 -9.24
C GLY A 146 -3.94 -24.88 -8.75
N SER A 147 -4.80 -23.93 -8.35
CA SER A 147 -6.17 -24.18 -7.86
C SER A 147 -7.24 -24.08 -8.97
N GLY A 148 -6.85 -23.76 -10.21
CA GLY A 148 -7.73 -23.73 -11.40
C GLY A 148 -7.47 -22.53 -12.32
N GLU A 149 -7.32 -22.77 -13.63
CA GLU A 149 -6.91 -21.75 -14.62
C GLU A 149 -7.85 -20.53 -14.72
N GLY A 150 -9.13 -20.66 -14.37
CA GLY A 150 -10.11 -19.56 -14.41
C GLY A 150 -10.01 -18.55 -13.26
N LEU A 151 -9.41 -18.93 -12.13
CA LEU A 151 -9.48 -18.13 -10.89
C LEU A 151 -8.60 -16.86 -10.96
N VAL A 152 -7.45 -16.96 -11.64
CA VAL A 152 -6.53 -15.83 -11.83
C VAL A 152 -7.15 -14.76 -12.73
N SER A 153 -7.75 -15.17 -13.84
CA SER A 153 -8.35 -14.25 -14.82
C SER A 153 -9.67 -13.64 -14.32
N SER A 154 -10.51 -14.43 -13.66
CA SER A 154 -11.83 -13.96 -13.22
C SER A 154 -11.84 -13.22 -11.87
N LEU A 155 -10.82 -13.40 -11.02
CA LEU A 155 -10.80 -12.80 -9.67
C LEU A 155 -9.54 -11.99 -9.36
N ILE A 156 -8.33 -12.48 -9.67
CA ILE A 156 -7.09 -11.78 -9.28
C ILE A 156 -6.88 -10.52 -10.10
N LEU A 157 -6.97 -10.61 -11.43
CA LEU A 157 -6.79 -9.42 -12.30
C LEU A 157 -7.84 -8.34 -11.99
N PRO A 158 -9.15 -8.66 -11.86
CA PRO A 158 -10.15 -7.66 -11.48
C PRO A 158 -9.93 -7.12 -10.07
N PHE A 159 -9.52 -7.96 -9.10
CA PHE A 159 -9.17 -7.53 -7.75
C PHE A 159 -8.03 -6.52 -7.74
N THR A 160 -6.92 -6.82 -8.43
CA THR A 160 -5.80 -5.88 -8.51
C THR A 160 -6.19 -4.59 -9.24
N ALA A 161 -6.98 -4.68 -10.30
CA ALA A 161 -7.51 -3.51 -11.00
C ALA A 161 -8.37 -2.62 -10.07
N GLY A 162 -9.22 -3.22 -9.24
CA GLY A 162 -10.00 -2.51 -8.22
C GLY A 162 -9.12 -1.80 -7.18
N GLY A 163 -8.04 -2.45 -6.74
CA GLY A 163 -7.04 -1.83 -5.85
C GLY A 163 -6.38 -0.60 -6.49
N PHE A 164 -5.91 -0.71 -7.73
CA PHE A 164 -5.33 0.42 -8.44
C PHE A 164 -6.33 1.56 -8.71
N ILE A 165 -7.59 1.24 -9.01
CA ILE A 165 -8.65 2.26 -9.12
C ILE A 165 -8.79 3.00 -7.79
N TYR A 166 -8.82 2.29 -6.66
CA TYR A 166 -8.91 2.92 -5.35
C TYR A 166 -7.72 3.85 -5.11
N ILE A 167 -6.48 3.37 -5.28
CA ILE A 167 -5.24 4.17 -5.11
C ILE A 167 -5.29 5.42 -5.99
N ALA A 168 -5.61 5.28 -7.28
CA ALA A 168 -5.71 6.40 -8.19
C ALA A 168 -6.77 7.43 -7.75
N THR A 169 -7.88 6.98 -7.16
CA THR A 169 -8.96 7.87 -6.71
C THR A 169 -8.55 8.64 -5.45
N VAL A 170 -7.96 7.97 -4.46
CA VAL A 170 -7.52 8.63 -3.22
C VAL A 170 -6.32 9.56 -3.45
N SER A 171 -5.44 9.25 -4.39
CA SER A 171 -4.28 10.09 -4.72
C SER A 171 -4.63 11.35 -5.51
N VAL A 172 -5.80 11.39 -6.18
CA VAL A 172 -6.23 12.54 -7.02
C VAL A 172 -7.12 13.52 -6.24
N ILE A 173 -7.83 13.07 -5.21
CA ILE A 173 -8.63 13.96 -4.37
C ILE A 173 -7.68 14.73 -3.45
N PRO A 174 -7.55 16.06 -3.57
CA PRO A 174 -6.70 16.84 -2.68
C PRO A 174 -7.27 16.76 -1.24
N GLU A 175 -6.41 16.49 -0.27
CA GLU A 175 -6.71 16.69 1.16
C GLU A 175 -6.88 18.18 1.49
#